data_AF-A0A4Y1VG60-F1
#
_entry.id   AF-A0A4Y1VG60-F1
#
_cell.length_a   1.000
_cell.length_b   1.000
_cell.length_c   1.000
_cell.angle_alpha   90.00
_cell.angle_beta   90.00
_cell.angle_gamma   90.00
#
_symmetry.space_group_name_H-M   'P 1'
#
loop_
_entity.id
_entity.type
_entity.pdbx_description
1 polymer ?
#
loop_
_entity_poly.entity_id
_entity_poly.type
_entity_poly.pdbx_seq_one_letter_code
_entity_poly.pdbx_strand_id
1 'polypeptide(L)' 'MKSNINFSYLIFLSVVAALGGFLFGYDAAVISGTISQVTVKFGLDEIQIGWFVGCALIGSIIGVLFAGKLSDM' A
#
# COMPACT_ATOMS: atom_id res chain seq x y z
N MET A 1 12.62 34.85 -14.86
CA MET A 1 12.03 33.56 -15.28
C MET A 1 10.62 33.47 -14.71
N LYS A 2 9.59 33.82 -15.49
CA LYS A 2 8.20 33.89 -15.03
C LYS A 2 7.61 32.47 -15.17
N SER A 3 7.59 31.72 -14.07
CA SER A 3 7.02 30.38 -14.06
C SER A 3 5.50 30.50 -14.18
N ASN A 4 4.96 30.22 -15.37
CA ASN A 4 3.51 30.04 -15.55
C ASN A 4 3.17 28.65 -15.00
N ILE A 5 2.97 28.57 -13.69
CA ILE A 5 2.61 27.31 -13.02
C ILE A 5 1.16 26.99 -13.40
N ASN A 6 0.97 25.91 -14.15
CA ASN A 6 -0.36 25.38 -14.47
C ASN A 6 -0.91 24.67 -13.23
N PHE A 7 -1.62 25.41 -12.38
CA PHE A 7 -2.11 24.92 -11.07
C PHE A 7 -2.97 23.64 -11.21
N SER A 8 -3.79 23.56 -12.26
CA SER A 8 -4.60 22.36 -12.56
C SER A 8 -3.74 21.13 -12.85
N TYR A 9 -2.60 21.29 -13.53
CA TYR A 9 -1.70 20.19 -13.84
C TYR A 9 -0.94 19.72 -12.59
N LEU A 10 -0.54 20.66 -11.73
CA LEU A 10 0.12 20.37 -10.46
C LEU A 10 -0.81 19.55 -9.53
N ILE A 11 -2.05 19.99 -9.36
CA ILE A 11 -3.06 19.26 -8.57
C ILE A 11 -3.26 17.85 -9.12
N PHE A 12 -3.38 17.70 -10.45
CA PHE A 12 -3.56 16.40 -11.07
C PHE A 12 -2.40 15.45 -10.75
N LEU A 13 -1.14 15.89 -10.92
CA LEU A 13 0.02 15.07 -10.53
C LEU A 13 0.03 14.72 -9.04
N SER A 14 -0.27 15.68 -8.18
CA SER A 14 -0.30 15.45 -6.73
C SER A 14 -1.35 14.42 -6.33
N VAL A 15 -2.54 14.47 -6.93
CA VAL A 15 -3.59 13.47 -6.68
C VAL A 15 -3.14 12.09 -7.16
N VAL A 16 -2.57 11.98 -8.37
CA VAL A 16 -2.05 10.70 -8.90
C VAL A 16 -0.96 10.13 -8.00
N ALA A 17 -0.03 10.95 -7.52
CA ALA A 17 0.99 10.53 -6.56
C ALA A 17 0.38 10.10 -5.21
N ALA A 18 -0.61 10.84 -4.70
CA ALA A 18 -1.29 10.53 -3.44
C ALA A 18 -2.12 9.24 -3.52
N LEU A 19 -2.64 8.87 -4.70
CA LEU A 19 -3.34 7.61 -4.91
C LEU A 19 -2.46 6.39 -4.60
N GLY A 20 -1.14 6.48 -4.80
CA GLY A 20 -0.20 5.43 -4.39
C GLY A 20 -0.22 5.20 -2.87
N GLY A 21 -0.13 6.28 -2.09
CA GLY A 21 -0.23 6.21 -0.63
C GLY A 21 -1.61 5.78 -0.14
N PHE A 22 -2.66 6.20 -0.86
CA PHE A 22 -4.04 5.79 -0.59
C PHE A 22 -4.22 4.27 -0.79
N LEU A 23 -3.72 3.70 -1.90
CA LEU A 23 -3.79 2.26 -2.17
C LEU A 23 -3.02 1.45 -1.11
N PHE A 24 -1.85 1.94 -0.68
CA PHE A 24 -1.08 1.31 0.39
C PHE A 24 -1.85 1.26 1.72
N GLY A 25 -2.51 2.35 2.10
CA GLY A 25 -3.36 2.38 3.30
C GLY A 25 -4.63 1.54 3.17
N TYR A 26 -5.22 1.47 1.97
CA TYR A 26 -6.41 0.67 1.69
C TYR A 26 -6.16 -0.82 1.91
N ASP A 27 -5.02 -1.36 1.46
CA ASP A 27 -4.65 -2.76 1.68
C ASP A 27 -4.63 -3.13 3.18
N ALA A 28 -3.95 -2.33 4.00
CA ALA A 28 -3.89 -2.53 5.45
C ALA A 28 -5.28 -2.46 6.13
N ALA A 29 -6.14 -1.56 5.66
CA ALA A 29 -7.50 -1.41 6.18
C ALA A 29 -8.38 -2.64 5.86
N VAL A 30 -8.29 -3.17 4.63
CA VAL A 30 -9.05 -4.35 4.20
C VAL A 30 -8.61 -5.61 4.94
N ILE A 31 -7.30 -5.79 5.14
CA ILE A 31 -6.78 -6.93 5.93
C ILE A 31 -7.35 -6.86 7.36
N SER A 32 -7.22 -5.72 8.04
CA SER A 32 -7.74 -5.54 9.40
C SER A 32 -9.24 -5.84 9.52
N GLY A 33 -10.05 -5.40 8.53
CA GLY A 33 -11.49 -5.64 8.50
C GLY A 33 -11.90 -7.10 8.27
N THR A 34 -11.02 -7.93 7.72
CA THR A 34 -11.34 -9.33 7.35
C THR A 34 -10.80 -10.38 8.33
N ILE A 35 -9.88 -10.02 9.22
CA ILE A 35 -9.23 -10.97 10.17
C ILE A 35 -10.28 -11.83 10.90
N SER A 36 -11.28 -11.22 11.54
CA SER A 36 -12.28 -11.97 12.32
C SER A 36 -13.08 -12.98 11.47
N GLN A 37 -13.44 -12.60 10.25
CA GLN A 37 -14.19 -13.48 9.34
C GLN A 37 -13.32 -14.63 8.82
N VAL A 38 -12.06 -14.32 8.47
CA VAL A 38 -11.09 -15.30 7.96
C VAL A 38 -10.69 -16.29 9.05
N THR A 39 -10.48 -15.84 10.28
CA THR A 39 -10.21 -16.73 11.44
C THR A 39 -11.33 -17.72 11.67
N VAL A 40 -12.59 -17.28 11.66
CA VAL A 40 -13.75 -18.17 11.88
C VAL A 40 -13.94 -19.13 10.70
N LYS A 41 -13.73 -18.66 9.47
CA LYS A 41 -13.95 -19.47 8.26
C LYS A 41 -12.88 -20.54 8.04
N PHE A 42 -11.63 -20.25 8.40
CA PHE A 42 -10.50 -21.15 8.19
C PHE A 42 -9.99 -21.83 9.47
N GLY A 43 -10.54 -21.49 10.65
CA GLY A 43 -10.13 -22.07 11.93
C GLY A 43 -8.67 -21.78 12.26
N LEU A 44 -8.20 -20.57 11.96
CA LEU A 44 -6.78 -20.20 12.05
C LEU A 44 -6.33 -20.03 13.51
N ASP A 45 -5.15 -20.55 13.81
CA ASP A 45 -4.46 -20.33 15.07
C ASP A 45 -3.80 -18.94 15.13
N GLU A 46 -3.44 -18.45 16.33
CA GLU A 46 -2.87 -17.12 16.53
C GLU A 46 -1.62 -16.86 15.67
N ILE A 47 -0.76 -17.88 15.52
CA ILE A 47 0.45 -17.79 14.69
C ILE A 47 0.09 -17.63 13.21
N GLN A 48 -0.95 -18.32 12.75
CA GLN A 48 -1.39 -18.28 11.36
C GLN A 48 -2.05 -16.94 11.02
N ILE A 49 -2.77 -16.32 11.97
CA ILE A 49 -3.29 -14.95 11.82
C ILE A 49 -2.13 -13.96 11.71
N GLY A 50 -1.09 -14.12 12.55
CA GLY A 50 0.12 -13.32 12.47
C GLY A 50 0.82 -13.44 11.11
N TRP A 51 0.90 -14.65 10.56
CA TRP A 51 1.43 -14.89 9.21
C TRP A 51 0.57 -14.28 8.10
N PHE A 52 -0.76 -14.38 8.23
CA PHE A 52 -1.72 -13.81 7.29
C PHE A 52 -1.58 -12.30 7.14
N VAL A 53 -1.37 -11.57 8.24
CA VAL A 53 -1.11 -10.12 8.21
C VAL A 53 0.35 -9.82 7.83
N GLY A 54 1.30 -10.60 8.35
CA GLY A 54 2.72 -10.37 8.20
C GLY A 54 3.26 -10.57 6.79
N CYS A 55 2.67 -11.45 5.98
CA CYS A 55 3.14 -11.69 4.62
C CYS A 55 3.01 -10.45 3.71
N ALA A 56 1.99 -9.61 3.93
CA ALA A 56 1.81 -8.34 3.22
C ALA A 56 2.94 -7.33 3.54
N LEU A 57 3.39 -7.29 4.81
CA LEU A 57 4.53 -6.47 5.22
C LEU A 57 5.84 -6.97 4.60
N ILE A 58 6.06 -8.28 4.55
CA ILE A 58 7.24 -8.86 3.87
C ILE A 58 7.24 -8.47 2.38
N GLY A 59 6.09 -8.58 1.71
CA GLY A 59 5.94 -8.13 0.33
C GLY A 59 6.26 -6.64 0.16
N SER A 60 5.84 -5.80 1.11
CA SER A 60 6.13 -4.36 1.10
C SER A 60 7.63 -4.07 1.24
N ILE A 61 8.33 -4.80 2.12
CA ILE A 61 9.80 -4.68 2.26
C ILE A 61 10.49 -5.00 0.94
N ILE A 62 10.10 -6.11 0.30
CA ILE A 62 10.63 -6.52 -1.00
C ILE A 62 10.34 -5.44 -2.04
N GLY A 63 9.13 -4.91 -2.10
CA GLY A 63 8.75 -3.85 -3.04
C GLY A 63 9.61 -2.59 -2.91
N VAL A 64 9.84 -2.13 -1.68
CA VAL A 64 10.68 -0.94 -1.40
C VAL A 64 12.13 -1.17 -1.83
N LEU A 65 12.67 -2.39 -1.64
CA LEU A 65 14.03 -2.72 -2.08
C LEU A 65 14.19 -2.61 -3.61
N PHE A 66 13.16 -2.94 -4.39
CA PHE A 66 13.18 -2.82 -5.85
C PHE A 66 12.78 -1.44 -6.38
N ALA A 67 11.98 -0.68 -5.63
CA ALA A 67 11.47 0.62 -6.04
C ALA A 67 12.59 1.60 -6.42
N GLY A 68 13.72 1.58 -5.69
CA GLY A 68 14.86 2.44 -6.00
C GLY A 68 15.48 2.16 -7.37
N LYS A 69 15.66 0.88 -7.73
CA LYS A 69 16.14 0.51 -9.06
C LYS A 69 15.12 0.82 -10.15
N LEU A 70 13.85 0.55 -9.90
CA LEU A 70 12.79 0.79 -10.88
C LEU A 70 12.56 2.28 -11.16
N SER A 71 12.80 3.15 -10.17
CA SER A 71 12.67 4.60 -10.34
C SER A 71 13.82 5.24 -11.13
N ASP A 72 14.97 4.57 -11.19
CA ASP A 72 16.17 5.05 -11.89
C ASP A 72 16.24 4.52 -13.35
N MET A 73 15.46 3.47 -13.66
CA MET A 73 15.27 2.90 -14.99
C MET A 73 14.21 3.66 -15.78
#